data_AF-A0A3M5J5W3-F1
#
_entry.id   AF-A0A3M5J5W3-F1
#
_cell.length_a   1.000
_cell.length_b   1.000
_cell.length_c   1.000
_cell.angle_alpha   90.00
_cell.angle_beta   90.00
_cell.angle_gamma   90.00
#
_symmetry.space_group_name_H-M   'P 1'
#
loop_
_entity.id
_entity.type
_entity.pdbx_description
1 polymer ?
#
loop_
_entity_poly.entity_id
_entity_poly.type
_entity_poly.pdbx_seq_one_letter_code
_entity_poly.pdbx_strand_id
1 'polypeptide(L)' 'MVYDFSLSHAGEHARNFLGIWDGKMVCNDFVGYKAGFEQGITEIGCMAHARRKFFDLHVANKSQLAERALHSIGGL' A
#
# COMPACT_ATOMS: atom_id res chain seq x y z
N MET A 1 -9.63 16.48 1.16
CA MET A 1 -8.61 15.79 0.33
C MET A 1 -7.48 16.78 0.13
N VAL A 2 -6.24 16.39 0.43
CA VAL A 2 -5.05 17.25 0.27
C VAL A 2 -4.20 16.63 -0.84
N TYR A 3 -3.63 17.48 -1.70
CA TYR A 3 -2.77 17.06 -2.80
C TYR A 3 -1.44 17.80 -2.69
N ASP A 4 -0.35 17.06 -2.85
CA ASP A 4 1.00 17.60 -2.97
C ASP A 4 1.64 16.99 -4.22
N PHE A 5 2.00 17.85 -5.17
CA PHE A 5 2.53 17.43 -6.46
C PHE A 5 4.04 17.59 -6.47
N SER A 6 4.75 16.56 -6.93
CA SER A 6 6.20 16.60 -7.11
C SER A 6 6.59 16.24 -8.54
N LEU A 7 7.74 16.76 -8.97
CA LEU A 7 8.38 16.45 -10.25
C LEU A 7 8.97 15.04 -10.29
N SER A 8 9.06 14.34 -9.15
CA SER A 8 9.61 13.00 -9.08
C SER A 8 8.88 12.11 -8.07
N HIS A 9 9.16 10.81 -8.15
CA HIS A 9 8.67 9.79 -7.23
C HIS A 9 9.64 9.53 -6.06
N ALA A 10 10.59 10.44 -5.80
CA ALA A 10 11.54 10.28 -4.70
C ALA A 10 10.84 10.31 -3.34
N GLY A 11 11.25 9.41 -2.44
CA GLY A 11 10.68 9.33 -1.09
C GLY A 11 10.93 10.57 -0.22
N GLU A 12 11.88 11.43 -0.59
CA GLU A 12 12.07 12.73 0.08
C GLU A 12 10.81 13.59 0.03
N HIS A 13 10.09 13.62 -1.10
CA HIS A 13 8.85 14.40 -1.21
C HIS A 13 7.78 13.91 -0.24
N ALA A 14 7.63 12.58 -0.12
CA ALA A 14 6.73 11.98 0.85
C ALA A 14 7.09 12.35 2.30
N ARG A 15 8.38 12.31 2.64
CA ARG A 15 8.84 12.70 3.99
C ARG A 15 8.66 14.19 4.25
N ASN A 16 8.95 15.06 3.29
CA ASN A 16 8.75 16.50 3.43
C ASN A 16 7.27 16.86 3.60
N PHE A 17 6.37 16.18 2.88
CA PHE A 17 4.93 16.33 3.03
C PHE A 17 4.42 15.88 4.40
N LEU A 18 4.87 14.72 4.88
CA LEU A 18 4.43 14.14 6.15
C LEU A 18 5.09 14.81 7.36
N GLY A 19 6.28 15.39 7.19
CA GLY A 19 7.02 16.05 8.26
C GLY A 19 7.27 15.13 9.45
N ILE A 20 6.85 15.58 10.64
CA ILE A 20 6.97 14.85 11.91
C ILE A 20 5.76 13.96 12.21
N TRP A 21 4.96 13.60 11.20
CA TRP A 21 3.75 12.82 11.40
C TRP A 21 4.06 11.43 11.95
N ASP A 22 3.34 11.05 13.00
CA ASP A 22 3.41 9.77 13.69
C ASP A 22 2.01 9.14 13.72
N GLY A 23 1.91 7.87 13.33
CA GLY A 23 0.61 7.21 13.20
C GLY A 23 0.61 6.01 12.25
N LYS A 24 -0.60 5.56 11.88
CA LYS A 24 -0.83 4.37 11.04
C LYS A 24 -1.16 4.76 9.60
N MET A 25 -0.41 4.24 8.64
CA MET A 25 -0.57 4.57 7.22
C MET A 25 -0.95 3.35 6.40
N VAL A 26 -2.08 3.42 5.71
CA VAL A 26 -2.42 2.46 4.64
C VAL A 26 -1.85 3.00 3.33
N CYS A 27 -0.91 2.28 2.72
CA CYS A 27 -0.37 2.63 1.41
C CYS A 27 -0.35 1.41 0.47
N ASN A 28 -0.16 1.66 -0.82
CA ASN A 28 -0.09 0.64 -1.86
C ASN A 28 1.32 0.04 -2.03
N ASP A 29 2.13 0.01 -0.96
CA ASP A 29 3.55 -0.40 -0.98
C ASP A 29 4.44 0.50 -1.87
N PHE A 30 4.05 1.77 -2.04
CA PHE A 30 4.89 2.74 -2.72
C PHE A 30 6.18 2.97 -1.94
N VAL A 31 7.32 2.66 -2.58
CA VAL A 31 8.65 2.68 -1.95
C VAL A 31 9.02 4.03 -1.33
N GLY A 32 8.46 5.13 -1.84
CA GLY A 32 8.74 6.48 -1.32
C GLY A 32 8.37 6.67 0.16
N TYR A 33 7.45 5.87 0.70
CA TYR A 33 7.05 5.94 2.11
C TYR A 33 7.92 5.11 3.06
N LYS A 34 8.72 4.16 2.55
CA LYS A 34 9.39 3.15 3.40
C LYS A 34 10.35 3.75 4.44
N ALA A 35 11.09 4.78 4.07
CA ALA A 35 11.97 5.49 4.99
C ALA A 35 11.21 6.18 6.14
N GLY A 36 9.93 6.54 5.94
CA GLY A 36 9.09 7.10 6.99
C GLY A 36 8.63 6.07 8.01
N PHE A 37 8.61 4.77 7.64
CA PHE A 37 8.21 3.69 8.56
C PHE A 37 9.23 3.47 9.68
N GLU A 38 10.48 3.83 9.43
CA GLU A 38 11.55 3.83 10.42
C GLU A 38 11.50 5.06 11.35
N GLN A 39 10.61 6.02 11.09
CA GLN A 39 10.58 7.35 11.71
C GLN A 39 9.24 7.64 12.44
N GLY A 40 8.54 6.58 12.88
CA GLY A 40 7.31 6.67 13.68
C GLY A 40 6.06 6.16 12.94
N ILE A 41 6.09 6.15 11.61
CA ILE A 41 4.95 5.66 10.84
C ILE A 41 4.82 4.15 10.97
N THR A 42 3.68 3.68 11.47
CA THR A 42 3.30 2.28 11.41
C THR A 42 2.70 1.97 10.04
N GLU A 43 3.37 1.12 9.26
CA GLU A 43 2.86 0.63 7.99
C GLU A 43 1.64 -0.30 8.19
N ILE A 44 0.57 -0.06 7.44
CA ILE A 44 -0.63 -0.90 7.38
C ILE A 44 -0.84 -1.39 5.95
N GLY A 45 -0.97 -2.71 5.79
CA GLY A 45 -1.21 -3.32 4.49
C GLY A 45 -2.54 -2.88 3.85
N CYS A 46 -2.50 -2.49 2.58
CA CYS A 46 -3.71 -2.14 1.83
C CYS A 46 -4.45 -3.39 1.31
N MET A 47 -5.55 -3.77 1.96
CA MET A 47 -6.35 -4.94 1.57
C MET A 47 -6.94 -4.83 0.16
N ALA A 48 -7.25 -3.62 -0.32
CA ALA A 48 -7.68 -3.41 -1.71
C ALA A 48 -6.59 -3.76 -2.73
N HIS A 49 -5.33 -3.39 -2.46
CA HIS A 49 -4.20 -3.75 -3.33
C HIS A 49 -3.83 -5.23 -3.19
N ALA A 50 -3.88 -5.79 -1.98
CA ALA A 50 -3.68 -7.22 -1.78
C ALA A 50 -4.70 -8.04 -2.59
N ARG A 51 -5.99 -7.70 -2.49
CA ARG A 51 -7.06 -8.35 -3.25
C ARG A 51 -6.83 -8.25 -4.75
N ARG A 52 -6.41 -7.08 -5.25
CA ARG A 52 -6.09 -6.88 -6.68
C ARG A 52 -4.99 -7.83 -7.15
N LYS A 53 -3.89 -7.96 -6.40
CA LYS A 53 -2.80 -8.89 -6.75
C LYS A 53 -3.29 -10.35 -6.82
N PHE A 54 -4.12 -10.78 -5.87
CA PHE A 54 -4.71 -12.13 -5.93
C PHE A 54 -5.68 -12.29 -7.10
N PHE A 55 -6.40 -11.23 -7.46
CA PHE A 55 -7.27 -11.25 -8.63
C PHE A 55 -6.46 -11.45 -9.92
N ASP A 56 -5.38 -10.68 -10.10
CA ASP A 56 -4.51 -10.78 -11.28
C ASP A 56 -3.90 -12.19 -11.39
N LEU A 57 -3.45 -12.76 -10.27
CA LEU A 57 -2.93 -14.14 -10.21
C LEU A 57 -3.99 -15.19 -10.56
N HIS A 58 -5.23 -15.01 -10.08
CA HIS A 58 -6.32 -15.93 -10.40
C HIS A 58 -6.71 -15.84 -11.89
N VAL A 59 -6.78 -14.64 -12.45
CA VAL A 59 -7.08 -14.44 -13.88
C VAL A 59 -6.01 -15.07 -14.76
N ALA A 60 -4.72 -14.88 -14.43
CA ALA A 60 -3.61 -15.39 -15.22
C ALA A 60 -3.52 -16.92 -15.22
N ASN A 61 -3.70 -17.56 -14.06
CA ASN A 61 -3.31 -18.97 -13.86
C ASN A 61 -4.41 -19.86 -13.27
N LYS A 62 -5.64 -19.36 -13.09
CA LYS A 62 -6.74 -20.06 -12.39
C LYS A 62 -6.30 -20.63 -11.04
N SER A 63 -5.44 -19.89 -10.34
CA SER A 63 -4.91 -20.31 -9.04
C SER A 63 -6.05 -20.44 -8.03
N GLN A 64 -6.28 -21.66 -7.54
CA GLN A 64 -7.24 -21.95 -6.47
C GLN A 64 -6.83 -21.31 -5.14
N LEU A 65 -5.52 -21.13 -4.91
CA LEU A 65 -5.03 -20.43 -3.72
C LEU A 65 -5.39 -18.94 -3.79
N ALA A 66 -5.21 -18.32 -4.95
CA ALA A 66 -5.56 -16.93 -5.16
C ALA A 66 -7.08 -16.72 -5.05
N GLU A 67 -7.88 -17.65 -5.57
CA GLU A 67 -9.34 -17.65 -5.41
C GLU A 67 -9.76 -17.68 -3.93
N ARG A 68 -9.18 -18.59 -3.13
CA ARG A 68 -9.42 -18.65 -1.69
C ARG A 68 -9.07 -17.33 -1.01
N ALA A 69 -7.93 -16.74 -1.35
CA ALA A 69 -7.53 -15.43 -0.82
C ALA A 69 -8.54 -14.32 -1.18
N LEU A 70 -9.09 -14.31 -2.40
CA LEU A 70 -10.12 -13.35 -2.81
C LEU A 70 -11.38 -13.45 -1.96
N HIS A 71 -11.83 -14.68 -1.66
CA HIS A 71 -12.99 -14.92 -0.80
C HIS A 71 -12.72 -14.48 0.64
N SER A 72 -11.58 -14.86 1.22
CA SER A 72 -11.22 -14.47 2.57
C SER A 72 -11.13 -12.94 2.73
N ILE A 73 -10.49 -12.25 1.78
CA ILE A 73 -10.36 -10.79 1.82
C ILE A 73 -11.71 -10.10 1.58
N GLY A 74 -12.57 -10.66 0.72
CA GLY A 74 -13.90 -10.11 0.47
C GLY A 74 -14.90 -10.27 1.62
N GLY A 75 -14.59 -11.11 2.61
CA GLY A 75 -15.41 -11.33 3.81
C GLY A 75 -14.96 -10.58 5.06
N LEU A 76 -13.90 -9.76 4.97
CA LEU A 76 -13.47 -8.83 6.02
C LEU A 76 -14.35 -7.57 6.03
#